data_AF-A0A0G1ATA0-F1
#
_entry.id   AF-A0A0G1ATA0-F1
#
_cell.length_a   1.000
_cell.length_b   1.000
_cell.length_c   1.000
_cell.angle_alpha   90.00
_cell.angle_beta   90.00
_cell.angle_gamma   90.00
#
_symmetry.space_group_name_H-M   'P 1'
#
loop_
_entity.id
_entity.type
_entity.pdbx_description
1 polymer ?
#
loop_
_entity_poly.entity_id
_entity_poly.type
_entity_poly.pdbx_seq_one_letter_code
_entity_poly.pdbx_strand_id
1 'polypeptide(L)'
;MIFAVFGALRFDFFEARSDKSFAALNGKGIVKAAGFIDDYPDIRADKVLYHIKLEEFYFGNQRLKSRAKIIATSSKYPLYQYGDRLEITMKPREPENFEDFDYKNYLAKENIFSVAYYPEMKFLDSSGGNGFKKTVFKAREYFKKSIEKNLGEPQSSLLAGLLLGEKKGFSDDFKEKLSLTGTSHIVSLSGYNISILALALIGFFNFLSLNRKYGFWLAVFSIILFVAMTGAASSVVRAGIMGILVLIARQAGRLYSIKNALVFACAAMVWLNPKILVFDLGFQLSFLATLGLVYISPIFENWLRKYFGKPENKIIKELEQIFCATLGAQIAVLPLILSSFGRLSLVAPLANLAVLFFIPATMFWGFLAGLAGIFWSGAGKIISWIAWLFLSGEIKLIEFFAS
;
A
#
# COMPACT_ATOMS: atom_id res chain seq x y z
N MET A 1 -4.40 -18.06 -26.01
CA MET A 1 -3.07 -18.43 -26.54
C MET A 1 -2.18 -17.21 -26.80
N ILE A 2 -2.62 -16.23 -27.60
CA ILE A 2 -1.85 -15.00 -27.91
C ILE A 2 -1.42 -14.22 -26.64
N PHE A 3 -2.33 -13.99 -25.69
CA PHE A 3 -2.01 -13.31 -24.42
C PHE A 3 -0.98 -14.05 -23.55
N ALA A 4 -0.95 -15.38 -23.61
CA ALA A 4 0.03 -16.18 -22.86
C ALA A 4 1.43 -16.08 -23.47
N VAL A 5 1.51 -16.07 -24.82
CA VAL A 5 2.78 -15.89 -25.55
C VAL A 5 3.33 -14.48 -25.35
N PHE A 6 2.49 -13.43 -25.45
CA PHE A 6 2.91 -12.07 -25.12
C PHE A 6 3.30 -11.90 -23.65
N GLY A 7 2.60 -12.58 -22.74
CA GLY A 7 2.94 -12.61 -21.31
C GLY A 7 4.31 -13.25 -21.06
N ALA A 8 4.59 -14.40 -21.68
CA ALA A 8 5.88 -15.09 -21.58
C ALA A 8 7.03 -14.26 -22.18
N LEU A 9 6.85 -13.73 -23.40
CA LEU A 9 7.85 -12.86 -24.04
C LEU A 9 8.13 -11.60 -23.23
N ARG A 10 7.11 -11.04 -22.55
CA ARG A 10 7.29 -9.86 -21.71
C ARG A 10 7.98 -10.18 -20.38
N PHE A 11 7.71 -11.36 -19.81
CA PHE A 11 8.42 -11.88 -18.64
C PHE A 11 9.90 -12.05 -18.96
N ASP A 12 10.22 -12.69 -20.08
CA ASP A 12 11.60 -12.87 -20.55
C ASP A 12 12.29 -11.53 -20.82
N PHE A 13 11.60 -10.56 -21.42
CA PHE A 13 12.15 -9.22 -21.62
C PHE A 13 12.36 -8.45 -20.30
N PHE A 14 11.49 -8.65 -19.31
CA PHE A 14 11.65 -8.04 -17.97
C PHE A 14 12.81 -8.68 -17.22
N GLU A 15 12.98 -9.99 -17.33
CA GLU A 15 14.10 -10.73 -16.76
C GLU A 15 15.44 -10.37 -17.44
N ALA A 16 15.45 -10.21 -18.76
CA ALA A 16 16.62 -9.73 -19.51
C ALA A 16 17.06 -8.31 -19.12
N ARG A 17 16.14 -7.47 -18.62
CA ARG A 17 16.43 -6.11 -18.14
C ARG A 17 16.84 -6.08 -16.66
N SER A 18 16.75 -7.21 -15.98
CA SER A 18 17.12 -7.37 -14.59
C SER A 18 18.63 -7.41 -14.45
N ASP A 19 19.21 -6.38 -13.85
CA ASP A 19 20.66 -6.33 -13.64
C ASP A 19 21.07 -7.24 -12.48
N LYS A 20 21.41 -8.49 -12.80
CA LYS A 20 21.93 -9.50 -11.86
C LYS A 20 23.46 -9.40 -11.67
N SER A 21 24.15 -8.45 -12.29
CA SER A 21 25.62 -8.34 -12.25
C SER A 21 26.15 -8.19 -10.81
N PHE A 22 25.42 -7.43 -9.99
CA PHE A 22 25.77 -7.22 -8.59
C PHE A 22 25.50 -8.45 -7.71
N ALA A 23 24.51 -9.27 -8.05
CA ALA A 23 24.15 -10.46 -7.28
C ALA A 23 25.30 -11.49 -7.22
N ALA A 24 26.17 -11.51 -8.23
CA ALA A 24 27.34 -12.38 -8.26
C ALA A 24 28.36 -12.08 -7.16
N LEU A 25 28.25 -10.94 -6.46
CA LEU A 25 29.11 -10.54 -5.34
C LEU A 25 28.55 -10.95 -3.98
N ASN A 26 27.34 -11.51 -3.92
CA ASN A 26 26.73 -11.96 -2.68
C ASN A 26 27.65 -12.95 -1.95
N GLY A 27 27.98 -12.66 -0.70
CA GLY A 27 28.84 -13.48 0.14
C GLY A 27 30.36 -13.38 -0.14
N LYS A 28 30.80 -12.69 -1.20
CA LYS A 28 32.21 -12.68 -1.65
C LYS A 28 33.12 -11.68 -0.96
N GLY A 29 32.61 -10.79 -0.11
CA GLY A 29 33.43 -9.83 0.65
C GLY A 29 32.80 -8.45 0.76
N ILE A 30 33.60 -7.47 1.20
CA ILE A 30 33.19 -6.07 1.27
C ILE A 30 33.33 -5.44 -0.12
N VAL A 31 32.31 -4.70 -0.53
CA VAL A 31 32.19 -4.04 -1.82
C VAL A 31 31.87 -2.57 -1.58
N LYS A 32 32.58 -1.67 -2.26
CA LYS A 32 32.21 -0.25 -2.33
C LYS A 32 31.30 -0.02 -3.53
N ALA A 33 30.25 0.74 -3.35
CA ALA A 33 29.31 1.09 -4.39
C ALA A 33 28.82 2.53 -4.23
N ALA A 34 28.38 3.13 -5.33
CA ALA A 34 27.69 4.41 -5.30
C ALA A 34 26.32 4.26 -5.96
N GLY A 35 25.33 4.90 -5.36
CA GLY A 35 23.94 4.82 -5.79
C GLY A 35 23.10 5.91 -5.17
N PHE A 36 21.80 5.88 -5.44
CA PHE A 36 20.85 6.79 -4.82
C PHE A 36 19.63 6.06 -4.28
N ILE A 37 18.96 6.68 -3.32
CA ILE A 37 17.71 6.16 -2.74
C ILE A 37 16.58 6.27 -3.78
N ASP A 38 16.08 5.13 -4.24
CA ASP A 38 15.11 4.99 -5.35
C ASP A 38 13.64 4.95 -4.87
N ASP A 39 13.42 4.81 -3.56
CA ASP A 39 12.07 4.80 -2.97
C ASP A 39 12.00 5.52 -1.62
N TYR A 40 10.78 5.75 -1.12
CA TYR A 40 10.58 6.31 0.21
C TYR A 40 11.14 5.35 1.29
N PRO A 41 11.97 5.81 2.24
CA PRO A 41 12.55 4.94 3.26
C PRO A 41 11.49 4.22 4.11
N ASP A 42 11.61 2.89 4.26
CA ASP A 42 10.77 2.11 5.18
C ASP A 42 11.33 2.24 6.60
N ILE A 43 10.80 3.21 7.33
CA ILE A 43 11.22 3.53 8.70
C ILE A 43 10.46 2.64 9.68
N ARG A 44 11.20 1.82 10.42
CA ARG A 44 10.71 0.97 11.51
C ARG A 44 11.11 1.56 12.87
N ALA A 45 10.77 0.86 13.95
CA ALA A 45 11.03 1.33 15.31
C ALA A 45 12.54 1.51 15.58
N ASP A 46 13.32 0.51 15.19
CA ASP A 46 14.76 0.32 15.48
C ASP A 46 15.66 0.53 14.26
N LYS A 47 15.13 0.36 13.05
CA LYS A 47 15.89 0.35 11.81
C LYS A 47 15.18 1.05 10.66
N VAL A 48 15.95 1.35 9.61
CA VAL A 48 15.41 1.89 8.36
C VAL A 48 15.88 1.00 7.21
N LEU A 49 14.96 0.64 6.32
CA LEU A 49 15.27 -0.07 5.08
C LEU A 49 15.28 0.93 3.94
N TYR A 50 16.41 1.04 3.25
CA TYR A 50 16.59 1.89 2.09
C TYR A 50 16.61 1.05 0.83
N HIS A 51 15.72 1.37 -0.11
CA HIS A 51 15.79 0.85 -1.48
C HIS A 51 16.78 1.72 -2.26
N ILE A 52 17.94 1.16 -2.58
CA ILE A 52 19.03 1.88 -3.24
C ILE A 52 19.21 1.33 -4.63
N LYS A 53 19.23 2.22 -5.62
CA LYS A 53 19.60 1.88 -6.99
C LYS A 53 21.07 2.25 -7.18
N LEU A 54 21.87 1.23 -7.47
CA LEU A 54 23.28 1.42 -7.77
C LEU A 54 23.43 2.17 -9.11
N GLU A 55 24.42 3.04 -9.17
CA GLU A 55 24.95 3.60 -10.41
C GLU A 55 26.24 2.86 -10.81
N GLU A 56 26.99 2.41 -9.80
CA GLU A 56 28.26 1.74 -9.96
C GLU A 56 28.69 0.99 -8.70
N PHE A 57 29.60 0.04 -8.89
CA PHE A 57 30.30 -0.65 -7.81
C PHE A 57 31.76 -0.91 -8.18
N TYR A 58 32.57 -1.12 -7.15
CA TYR A 58 34.00 -1.39 -7.27
C TYR A 58 34.26 -2.87 -6.99
N PHE A 59 34.89 -3.56 -7.95
CA PHE A 59 35.40 -4.92 -7.77
C PHE A 59 36.91 -4.90 -7.98
N GLY A 60 37.67 -5.04 -6.88
CA GLY A 60 39.10 -4.72 -6.88
C GLY A 60 39.33 -3.25 -7.23
N ASN A 61 40.15 -2.98 -8.24
CA ASN A 61 40.42 -1.62 -8.74
C ASN A 61 39.51 -1.20 -9.91
N GLN A 62 38.58 -2.04 -10.36
CA GLN A 62 37.72 -1.73 -11.50
C GLN A 62 36.37 -1.16 -11.04
N ARG A 63 35.97 -0.05 -11.67
CA ARG A 63 34.66 0.60 -11.52
C ARG A 63 33.71 0.05 -12.58
N LEU A 64 32.68 -0.66 -12.15
CA LEU A 64 31.67 -1.26 -13.01
C LEU A 64 30.35 -0.52 -12.85
N LYS A 65 29.76 -0.07 -13.96
CA LYS A 65 28.42 0.54 -13.95
C LYS A 65 27.38 -0.54 -13.69
N SER A 66 26.43 -0.24 -12.83
CA SER A 66 25.31 -1.12 -12.54
C SER A 66 24.03 -0.31 -12.43
N ARG A 67 22.90 -0.97 -12.64
CA ARG A 67 21.56 -0.46 -12.35
C ARG A 67 20.83 -1.38 -11.37
N ALA A 68 21.56 -2.27 -10.70
CA ALA A 68 21.02 -3.20 -9.73
C ALA A 68 20.37 -2.44 -8.57
N LYS A 69 19.29 -3.02 -8.03
CA LYS A 69 18.63 -2.53 -6.83
C LYS A 69 19.02 -3.39 -5.65
N ILE A 70 19.27 -2.75 -4.52
CA ILE A 70 19.63 -3.40 -3.27
C ILE A 70 18.75 -2.85 -2.14
N ILE A 71 18.60 -3.63 -1.07
CA ILE A 71 18.04 -3.13 0.19
C ILE A 71 19.17 -3.01 1.20
N ALA A 72 19.35 -1.81 1.75
CA ALA A 72 20.26 -1.54 2.85
C ALA A 72 19.46 -1.33 4.14
N THR A 73 19.67 -2.20 5.13
CA THR A 73 19.14 -2.02 6.49
C THR A 73 20.15 -1.21 7.30
N SER A 74 19.74 -0.10 7.91
CA SER A 74 20.63 0.77 8.69
C SER A 74 20.02 1.19 10.02
N SER A 75 20.85 1.78 10.88
CA SER A 75 20.40 2.58 12.02
C SER A 75 19.47 3.71 11.58
N LYS A 76 18.63 4.17 12.51
CA LYS A 76 17.65 5.24 12.28
C LYS A 76 18.26 6.58 11.89
N TYR A 77 19.47 6.85 12.38
CA TYR A 77 20.20 8.08 12.11
C TYR A 77 21.61 7.78 11.59
N PRO A 78 22.13 8.60 10.65
CA PRO A 78 21.43 9.69 9.94
C PRO A 78 20.29 9.18 9.03
N LEU A 79 19.23 9.98 8.89
CA LEU A 79 18.08 9.64 8.05
C LEU A 79 18.28 10.23 6.64
N TYR A 80 18.31 9.35 5.65
CA TYR A 80 18.45 9.75 4.24
C TYR A 80 17.09 9.77 3.54
N GLN A 81 16.98 10.58 2.48
CA GLN A 81 15.73 10.79 1.74
C GLN A 81 15.85 10.31 0.30
N TYR A 82 14.70 10.11 -0.34
CA TYR A 82 14.64 9.80 -1.77
C TYR A 82 15.42 10.81 -2.61
N GLY A 83 16.26 10.29 -3.51
CA GLY A 83 17.14 11.08 -4.38
C GLY A 83 18.48 11.46 -3.76
N ASP A 84 18.73 11.13 -2.49
CA ASP A 84 20.06 11.26 -1.90
C ASP A 84 21.00 10.22 -2.51
N ARG A 85 22.13 10.70 -3.03
CA ARG A 85 23.25 9.90 -3.52
C ARG A 85 24.17 9.56 -2.37
N LEU A 86 24.50 8.28 -2.25
CA LEU A 86 25.31 7.72 -1.18
C LEU A 86 26.48 6.93 -1.76
N GLU A 87 27.64 7.08 -1.14
CA GLU A 87 28.72 6.09 -1.21
C GLU A 87 28.49 5.05 -0.11
N ILE A 88 28.52 3.78 -0.48
CA ILE A 88 28.08 2.66 0.35
C ILE A 88 29.18 1.61 0.37
N THR A 89 29.69 1.30 1.57
CA THR A 89 30.61 0.20 1.79
C THR A 89 29.85 -0.91 2.51
N MET A 90 29.72 -2.07 1.87
CA MET A 90 28.83 -3.12 2.36
C MET A 90 29.31 -4.52 2.02
N LYS A 91 28.89 -5.51 2.80
CA LYS A 91 29.00 -6.93 2.43
C LYS A 91 27.65 -7.39 1.87
N PRO A 92 27.47 -7.46 0.53
CA PRO A 92 26.21 -7.91 -0.04
C PRO A 92 25.95 -9.37 0.32
N ARG A 93 24.70 -9.66 0.66
CA ARG A 93 24.21 -11.01 0.94
C ARG A 93 23.02 -11.31 0.05
N GLU A 94 22.82 -12.59 -0.22
CA GLU A 94 21.58 -13.04 -0.84
C GLU A 94 20.44 -12.93 0.20
N PRO A 95 19.22 -12.50 -0.19
CA PRO A 95 18.08 -12.53 0.70
C PRO A 95 17.77 -13.96 1.13
N GLU A 96 17.59 -14.16 2.43
CA GLU A 96 17.16 -15.44 3.00
C GLU A 96 15.64 -15.47 3.12
N ASN A 97 15.06 -16.67 2.93
CA ASN A 97 13.63 -16.88 3.14
C ASN A 97 13.33 -16.99 4.63
N PHE A 98 12.16 -16.49 5.05
CA PHE A 98 11.61 -16.75 6.38
C PHE A 98 10.79 -18.04 6.32
N GLU A 99 10.59 -18.71 7.46
CA GLU A 99 9.88 -20.01 7.53
C GLU A 99 8.55 -20.02 6.76
N ASP A 100 7.74 -18.96 6.92
CA ASP A 100 6.43 -18.84 6.29
C ASP A 100 6.39 -17.86 5.09
N PHE A 101 7.53 -17.27 4.71
CA PHE A 101 7.57 -16.24 3.67
C PHE A 101 8.80 -16.32 2.77
N ASP A 102 8.54 -16.56 1.48
CA ASP A 102 9.54 -16.56 0.41
C ASP A 102 10.00 -15.13 0.06
N TYR A 103 10.83 -14.59 0.95
CA TYR A 103 11.33 -13.22 0.87
C TYR A 103 12.23 -12.99 -0.36
N LYS A 104 12.99 -14.01 -0.76
CA LYS A 104 13.84 -13.97 -1.94
C LYS A 104 13.03 -13.70 -3.20
N ASN A 105 11.95 -14.46 -3.39
CA ASN A 105 11.09 -14.29 -4.56
C ASN A 105 10.26 -13.00 -4.50
N TYR A 106 9.82 -12.60 -3.30
CA TYR A 106 9.20 -11.29 -3.09
C TYR A 106 10.11 -10.14 -3.54
N LEU A 107 11.41 -10.16 -3.21
CA LEU A 107 12.36 -9.13 -3.65
C LEU A 107 12.73 -9.23 -5.13
N ALA A 108 12.77 -10.45 -5.69
CA ALA A 108 13.04 -10.67 -7.10
C ALA A 108 12.00 -10.01 -8.03
N LYS A 109 10.77 -9.78 -7.55
CA LYS A 109 9.72 -9.02 -8.26
C LYS A 109 10.10 -7.55 -8.50
N GLU A 110 10.90 -6.99 -7.61
CA GLU A 110 11.40 -5.61 -7.66
C GLU A 110 12.79 -5.51 -8.29
N ASN A 111 13.32 -6.62 -8.81
CA ASN A 111 14.71 -6.77 -9.30
C ASN A 111 15.75 -6.50 -8.21
N ILE A 112 15.45 -6.91 -6.98
CA ILE A 112 16.35 -6.85 -5.84
C ILE A 112 16.84 -8.27 -5.56
N PHE A 113 18.14 -8.48 -5.67
CA PHE A 113 18.78 -9.80 -5.46
C PHE A 113 19.88 -9.76 -4.39
N SER A 114 20.10 -8.60 -3.79
CA SER A 114 21.14 -8.38 -2.78
C SER A 114 20.61 -7.51 -1.66
N VAL A 115 20.91 -7.92 -0.43
CA VAL A 115 20.63 -7.17 0.80
C VAL A 115 21.94 -6.84 1.51
N ALA A 116 21.96 -5.73 2.22
CA ALA A 116 23.06 -5.33 3.08
C ALA A 116 22.54 -4.95 4.46
N TYR A 117 23.23 -5.41 5.50
CA TYR A 117 22.88 -5.11 6.88
C TYR A 117 23.96 -4.20 7.47
N TYR A 118 23.52 -3.05 7.98
CA TYR A 118 24.32 -2.00 8.58
C TYR A 118 25.54 -1.61 7.74
N PRO A 119 25.36 -1.24 6.45
CA PRO A 119 26.47 -0.77 5.63
C PRO A 119 26.95 0.61 6.09
N GLU A 120 28.22 0.91 5.85
CA GLU A 120 28.71 2.28 6.00
C GLU A 120 28.20 3.11 4.83
N MET A 121 27.48 4.18 5.13
CA MET A 121 26.88 5.06 4.13
C MET A 121 27.39 6.49 4.33
N LYS A 122 27.86 7.09 3.26
CA LYS A 122 28.33 8.48 3.24
C LYS A 122 27.52 9.28 2.23
N PHE A 123 26.92 10.36 2.70
CA PHE A 123 26.17 11.27 1.85
C PHE A 123 27.09 11.98 0.85
N LEU A 124 26.66 12.03 -0.41
CA LEU A 124 27.35 12.76 -1.48
C LEU A 124 26.58 14.04 -1.83
N ASP A 125 25.36 13.88 -2.36
CA ASP A 125 24.49 14.98 -2.78
C ASP A 125 23.01 14.51 -2.89
N SER A 126 22.08 15.38 -3.29
CA SER A 126 20.65 15.05 -3.50
C SER A 126 20.20 15.17 -4.96
N SER A 127 21.09 14.89 -5.91
CA SER A 127 20.86 14.99 -7.37
C SER A 127 20.29 13.71 -8.00
N GLY A 128 20.10 12.64 -7.21
CA GLY A 128 19.55 11.38 -7.67
C GLY A 128 18.04 11.39 -7.89
N GLY A 129 17.57 10.39 -8.64
CA GLY A 129 16.14 10.12 -8.85
C GLY A 129 15.40 11.06 -9.80
N ASN A 130 14.10 10.84 -9.91
CA ASN A 130 13.17 11.66 -10.70
C ASN A 130 12.61 12.84 -9.87
N GLY A 131 12.64 14.05 -10.42
CA GLY A 131 12.10 15.27 -9.81
C GLY A 131 10.60 15.19 -9.47
N PHE A 132 9.79 14.52 -10.29
CA PHE A 132 8.36 14.32 -9.98
C PHE A 132 8.16 13.52 -8.69
N LYS A 133 8.84 12.35 -8.57
CA LYS A 133 8.81 11.54 -7.34
C LYS A 133 9.34 12.31 -6.13
N LYS A 134 10.39 13.13 -6.32
CA LYS A 134 10.94 13.98 -5.25
C LYS A 134 9.89 14.96 -4.72
N THR A 135 9.13 15.60 -5.61
CA THR A 135 8.02 16.48 -5.21
C THR A 135 6.91 15.72 -4.50
N VAL A 136 6.51 14.54 -5.00
CA VAL A 136 5.49 13.70 -4.37
C VAL A 136 5.90 13.27 -2.96
N PHE A 137 7.13 12.81 -2.77
CA PHE A 137 7.62 12.40 -1.44
C PHE A 137 7.83 13.58 -0.50
N LYS A 138 8.22 14.75 -1.00
CA LYS A 138 8.21 15.98 -0.20
C LYS A 138 6.79 16.33 0.26
N ALA A 139 5.81 16.30 -0.64
CA ALA A 139 4.41 16.56 -0.30
C ALA A 139 3.89 15.54 0.74
N ARG A 140 4.24 14.26 0.59
CA ARG A 140 3.97 13.21 1.58
C ARG A 140 4.55 13.58 2.95
N GLU A 141 5.80 14.02 3.01
CA GLU A 141 6.47 14.40 4.26
C GLU A 141 5.84 15.63 4.92
N TYR A 142 5.46 16.65 4.14
CA TYR A 142 4.72 17.81 4.65
C TYR A 142 3.36 17.42 5.22
N PHE A 143 2.61 16.58 4.51
CA PHE A 143 1.31 16.09 4.95
C PHE A 143 1.42 15.26 6.23
N LYS A 144 2.42 14.39 6.32
CA LYS A 144 2.75 13.63 7.53
C LYS A 144 3.05 14.55 8.71
N LYS A 145 3.95 15.50 8.57
CA LYS A 145 4.28 16.46 9.63
C LYS A 145 3.08 17.29 10.07
N SER A 146 2.15 17.58 9.15
CA SER A 146 0.87 18.21 9.45
C SER A 146 0.01 17.34 10.38
N ILE A 147 -0.08 16.04 10.11
CA ILE A 147 -0.79 15.06 10.97
C ILE A 147 -0.12 14.99 12.35
N GLU A 148 1.20 14.76 12.39
CA GLU A 148 1.98 14.62 13.64
C GLU A 148 1.92 15.87 14.52
N LYS A 149 1.72 17.07 13.93
CA LYS A 149 1.58 18.32 14.68
C LYS A 149 0.17 18.54 15.23
N ASN A 150 -0.86 18.00 14.56
CA ASN A 150 -2.26 18.26 14.90
C ASN A 150 -2.91 17.13 15.71
N LEU A 151 -2.28 15.95 15.78
CA LEU A 151 -2.72 14.79 16.56
C LEU A 151 -1.56 14.26 17.41
N GLY A 152 -1.86 13.87 18.64
CA GLY A 152 -0.91 13.16 19.50
C GLY A 152 -0.80 11.67 19.16
N GLU A 153 0.25 11.03 19.67
CA GLU A 153 0.37 9.56 19.65
C GLU A 153 -0.64 8.93 20.62
N PRO A 154 -1.24 7.76 20.30
CA PRO A 154 -1.02 6.93 19.11
C PRO A 154 -1.91 7.28 17.89
N GLN A 155 -2.78 8.28 17.99
CA GLN A 155 -3.74 8.66 16.93
C GLN A 155 -3.04 9.13 15.65
N SER A 156 -1.95 9.89 15.76
CA SER A 156 -1.12 10.33 14.62
C SER A 156 -0.57 9.14 13.83
N SER A 157 -0.02 8.13 14.52
CA SER A 157 0.52 6.91 13.90
C SER A 157 -0.57 6.08 13.23
N LEU A 158 -1.74 5.92 13.87
CA LEU A 158 -2.86 5.20 13.27
C LEU A 158 -3.34 5.89 11.99
N LEU A 159 -3.51 7.21 12.03
CA LEU A 159 -3.94 7.98 10.86
C LEU A 159 -2.89 7.96 9.74
N ALA A 160 -1.60 8.06 10.07
CA ALA A 160 -0.51 7.94 9.10
C ALA A 160 -0.46 6.54 8.48
N GLY A 161 -0.76 5.48 9.24
CA GLY A 161 -0.93 4.13 8.72
C GLY A 161 -2.09 4.02 7.74
N LEU A 162 -3.26 4.54 8.12
CA LEU A 162 -4.47 4.48 7.28
C LEU A 162 -4.33 5.28 5.98
N LEU A 163 -3.74 6.49 6.02
CA LEU A 163 -3.65 7.39 4.87
C LEU A 163 -2.36 7.22 4.05
N LEU A 164 -1.21 6.97 4.69
CA LEU A 164 0.10 6.93 4.03
C LEU A 164 0.72 5.53 4.00
N GLY A 165 0.10 4.55 4.66
CA GLY A 165 0.64 3.19 4.79
C GLY A 165 1.84 3.09 5.72
N GLU A 166 2.05 4.09 6.57
CA GLU A 166 3.18 4.04 7.49
C GLU A 166 2.95 3.05 8.63
N LYS A 167 3.99 2.27 8.90
CA LYS A 167 4.03 1.38 10.08
C LYS A 167 4.83 1.99 11.23
N LYS A 168 5.30 3.22 11.04
CA LYS A 168 6.12 3.97 11.99
C LYS A 168 5.23 4.47 13.13
N GLY A 169 5.67 4.26 14.36
CA GLY A 169 5.09 4.85 15.58
C GLY A 169 4.14 3.94 16.38
N PHE A 170 3.75 2.77 15.85
CA PHE A 170 3.09 1.76 16.68
C PHE A 170 4.06 1.17 17.70
N SER A 171 3.69 1.21 18.99
CA SER A 171 4.35 0.43 20.03
C SER A 171 4.22 -1.05 19.74
N ASP A 172 5.15 -1.87 20.23
CA ASP A 172 5.08 -3.32 20.00
C ASP A 172 3.83 -3.94 20.65
N ASP A 173 3.38 -3.40 21.80
CA ASP A 173 2.08 -3.69 22.41
C ASP A 173 0.90 -3.42 21.45
N PHE A 174 0.87 -2.26 20.79
CA PHE A 174 -0.22 -1.96 19.87
C PHE A 174 -0.18 -2.84 18.62
N LYS A 175 1.01 -3.19 18.10
CA LYS A 175 1.13 -4.15 16.99
C LYS A 175 0.64 -5.54 17.38
N GLU A 176 0.89 -5.97 18.60
CA GLU A 176 0.39 -7.23 19.12
C GLU A 176 -1.13 -7.22 19.20
N LYS A 177 -1.74 -6.16 19.75
CA LYS A 177 -3.20 -5.97 19.75
C LYS A 177 -3.81 -5.96 18.34
N LEU A 178 -3.18 -5.31 17.37
CA LEU A 178 -3.60 -5.35 15.97
C LEU A 178 -3.52 -6.77 15.37
N SER A 179 -2.50 -7.54 15.76
CA SER A 179 -2.32 -8.93 15.36
C SER A 179 -3.40 -9.85 15.97
N LEU A 180 -3.64 -9.75 17.28
CA LEU A 180 -4.65 -10.52 18.02
C LEU A 180 -6.06 -10.29 17.48
N THR A 181 -6.41 -9.02 17.23
CA THR A 181 -7.71 -8.64 16.66
C THR A 181 -7.80 -8.87 15.15
N GLY A 182 -6.70 -9.24 14.49
CA GLY A 182 -6.63 -9.39 13.04
C GLY A 182 -6.80 -8.09 12.26
N THR A 183 -6.76 -6.92 12.92
CA THR A 183 -6.97 -5.59 12.30
C THR A 183 -5.70 -5.03 11.64
N SER A 184 -4.54 -5.68 11.80
CA SER A 184 -3.27 -5.30 11.15
C SER A 184 -3.40 -5.06 9.63
N HIS A 185 -4.19 -5.89 8.94
CA HIS A 185 -4.37 -5.79 7.48
C HIS A 185 -5.20 -4.57 7.05
N ILE A 186 -6.03 -4.04 7.96
CA ILE A 186 -6.86 -2.85 7.73
C ILE A 186 -5.99 -1.59 7.80
N VAL A 187 -5.09 -1.56 8.79
CA VAL A 187 -4.14 -0.47 9.00
C VAL A 187 -3.08 -0.42 7.89
N SER A 188 -2.72 -1.57 7.30
CA SER A 188 -1.89 -1.61 6.10
C SER A 188 -2.73 -1.34 4.84
N LEU A 189 -2.83 -0.08 4.39
CA LEU A 189 -3.39 0.37 3.09
C LEU A 189 -4.22 -0.69 2.33
N SER A 190 -5.46 -0.89 2.78
CA SER A 190 -6.39 -1.80 2.13
C SER A 190 -6.99 -1.17 0.87
N GLY A 191 -7.44 -1.97 -0.10
CA GLY A 191 -8.16 -1.46 -1.28
C GLY A 191 -9.46 -0.71 -0.93
N TYR A 192 -10.01 -0.97 0.26
CA TYR A 192 -11.19 -0.30 0.81
C TYR A 192 -10.88 1.14 1.21
N ASN A 193 -9.80 1.36 1.95
CA ASN A 193 -9.31 2.68 2.39
C ASN A 193 -9.21 3.66 1.21
N ILE A 194 -8.79 3.13 0.06
CA ILE A 194 -8.50 3.90 -1.15
C ILE A 194 -9.78 4.25 -1.91
N SER A 195 -10.73 3.31 -1.93
CA SER A 195 -12.04 3.55 -2.54
C SER A 195 -12.81 4.62 -1.77
N ILE A 196 -12.73 4.59 -0.43
CA ILE A 196 -13.27 5.65 0.45
C ILE A 196 -12.60 6.97 0.14
N LEU A 197 -11.26 7.00 0.11
CA LEU A 197 -10.56 8.26 -0.10
C LEU A 197 -10.84 8.85 -1.48
N ALA A 198 -10.96 8.01 -2.51
CA ALA A 198 -11.40 8.45 -3.83
C ALA A 198 -12.81 9.06 -3.78
N LEU A 199 -13.77 8.42 -3.09
CA LEU A 199 -15.11 8.95 -2.90
C LEU A 199 -15.11 10.27 -2.11
N ALA A 200 -14.30 10.36 -1.06
CA ALA A 200 -14.08 11.55 -0.25
C ALA A 200 -13.58 12.73 -1.10
N LEU A 201 -12.55 12.50 -1.91
CA LEU A 201 -12.00 13.49 -2.83
C LEU A 201 -13.03 13.94 -3.86
N ILE A 202 -13.75 13.01 -4.46
CA ILE A 202 -14.84 13.31 -5.41
C ILE A 202 -15.94 14.14 -4.72
N GLY A 203 -16.36 13.74 -3.52
CA GLY A 203 -17.36 14.47 -2.73
C GLY A 203 -16.90 15.88 -2.37
N PHE A 204 -15.66 16.03 -1.94
CA PHE A 204 -15.06 17.33 -1.61
C PHE A 204 -15.00 18.26 -2.84
N PHE A 205 -14.53 17.78 -3.99
CA PHE A 205 -14.47 18.61 -5.19
C PHE A 205 -15.84 18.94 -5.77
N ASN A 206 -16.82 18.04 -5.63
CA ASN A 206 -18.21 18.33 -5.97
C ASN A 206 -18.80 19.40 -5.04
N PHE A 207 -18.47 19.39 -3.74
CA PHE A 207 -18.89 20.41 -2.79
C PHE A 207 -18.35 21.80 -3.15
N LEU A 208 -17.11 21.89 -3.65
CA LEU A 208 -16.53 23.15 -4.15
C LEU A 208 -17.20 23.69 -5.44
N SER A 209 -18.26 23.05 -5.94
CA SER A 209 -19.02 23.48 -7.13
C SER A 209 -18.15 23.68 -8.38
N LEU A 210 -17.05 22.95 -8.47
CA LEU A 210 -16.19 22.97 -9.65
C LEU A 210 -16.96 22.41 -10.85
N ASN A 211 -16.87 23.10 -11.99
CA ASN A 211 -17.43 22.66 -13.26
C ASN A 211 -17.17 21.15 -13.48
N ARG A 212 -18.21 20.38 -13.82
CA ARG A 212 -18.22 18.89 -13.85
C ARG A 212 -17.03 18.27 -14.60
N LYS A 213 -16.52 18.95 -15.64
CA LYS A 213 -15.32 18.55 -16.40
C LYS A 213 -14.01 18.70 -15.63
N TYR A 214 -13.84 19.80 -14.88
CA TYR A 214 -12.66 20.03 -14.04
C TYR A 214 -12.66 19.10 -12.83
N GLY A 215 -13.83 18.84 -12.23
CA GLY A 215 -13.97 17.88 -11.12
C GLY A 215 -13.52 16.47 -11.50
N PHE A 216 -13.83 16.01 -12.72
CA PHE A 216 -13.36 14.72 -13.23
C PHE A 216 -11.82 14.64 -13.29
N TRP A 217 -11.17 15.59 -13.98
CA TRP A 217 -9.72 15.57 -14.15
C TRP A 217 -8.99 15.75 -12.83
N LEU A 218 -9.53 16.58 -11.94
CA LEU A 218 -8.99 16.77 -10.61
C LEU A 218 -9.09 15.49 -9.78
N ALA A 219 -10.23 14.79 -9.80
CA ALA A 219 -10.37 13.51 -9.12
C ALA A 219 -9.40 12.44 -9.65
N VAL A 220 -9.25 12.33 -10.98
CA VAL A 220 -8.27 11.41 -11.60
C VAL A 220 -6.84 11.76 -11.15
N PHE A 221 -6.49 13.04 -11.21
CA PHE A 221 -5.17 13.52 -10.78
C PHE A 221 -4.93 13.23 -9.29
N SER A 222 -5.91 13.48 -8.43
CA SER A 222 -5.81 13.20 -6.99
C SER A 222 -5.65 11.72 -6.69
N ILE A 223 -6.34 10.82 -7.40
CA ILE A 223 -6.15 9.37 -7.26
C ILE A 223 -4.71 9.00 -7.65
N ILE A 224 -4.21 9.47 -8.80
CA ILE A 224 -2.85 9.16 -9.26
C ILE A 224 -1.81 9.68 -8.25
N LEU A 225 -1.96 10.92 -7.79
CA LEU A 225 -1.08 11.52 -6.81
C LEU A 225 -1.09 10.73 -5.50
N PHE A 226 -2.27 10.30 -5.05
CA PHE A 226 -2.41 9.50 -3.83
C PHE A 226 -1.76 8.11 -3.95
N VAL A 227 -1.98 7.40 -5.06
CA VAL A 227 -1.31 6.11 -5.33
C VAL A 227 0.22 6.30 -5.31
N ALA A 228 0.73 7.41 -5.85
CA ALA A 228 2.15 7.72 -5.81
C ALA A 228 2.65 8.07 -4.40
N MET A 229 1.87 8.81 -3.60
CA MET A 229 2.24 9.17 -2.23
C MET A 229 2.29 7.96 -1.30
N THR A 230 1.40 6.99 -1.48
CA THR A 230 1.28 5.79 -0.64
C THR A 230 2.27 4.67 -0.97
N GLY A 231 3.21 4.90 -1.91
CA GLY A 231 4.22 3.91 -2.29
C GLY A 231 3.73 2.86 -3.30
N ALA A 232 2.56 3.09 -3.93
CA ALA A 232 2.06 2.29 -5.04
C ALA A 232 2.02 0.76 -4.79
N ALA A 233 1.62 0.33 -3.58
CA ALA A 233 1.37 -1.08 -3.30
C ALA A 233 0.35 -1.68 -4.29
N SER A 234 0.45 -2.98 -4.59
CA SER A 234 -0.39 -3.61 -5.62
C SER A 234 -1.90 -3.49 -5.35
N SER A 235 -2.33 -3.61 -4.10
CA SER A 235 -3.73 -3.37 -3.69
C SER A 235 -4.18 -1.94 -4.01
N VAL A 236 -3.27 -0.98 -3.86
CA VAL A 236 -3.48 0.45 -4.07
C VAL A 236 -3.58 0.81 -5.53
N VAL A 237 -2.64 0.33 -6.33
CA VAL A 237 -2.63 0.54 -7.78
C VAL A 237 -3.90 0.00 -8.41
N ARG A 238 -4.33 -1.20 -8.02
CA ARG A 238 -5.59 -1.79 -8.49
C ARG A 238 -6.80 -0.93 -8.14
N ALA A 239 -6.92 -0.51 -6.87
CA ALA A 239 -8.02 0.34 -6.44
C ALA A 239 -8.03 1.69 -7.18
N GLY A 240 -6.85 2.26 -7.44
CA GLY A 240 -6.69 3.47 -8.25
C GLY A 240 -7.16 3.27 -9.70
N ILE A 241 -6.74 2.19 -10.37
CA ILE A 241 -7.18 1.86 -11.74
C ILE A 241 -8.71 1.70 -11.78
N MET A 242 -9.29 0.90 -10.86
CA MET A 242 -10.73 0.68 -10.82
C MET A 242 -11.50 1.97 -10.52
N GLY A 243 -11.00 2.82 -9.61
CA GLY A 243 -11.58 4.13 -9.31
C GLY A 243 -11.59 5.08 -10.51
N ILE A 244 -10.48 5.12 -11.27
CA ILE A 244 -10.40 5.90 -12.51
C ILE A 244 -11.38 5.35 -13.55
N LEU A 245 -11.51 4.02 -13.69
CA LEU A 245 -12.49 3.42 -14.60
C LEU A 245 -13.94 3.74 -14.23
N VAL A 246 -14.27 3.79 -12.92
CA VAL A 246 -15.60 4.23 -12.45
C VAL A 246 -15.85 5.68 -12.88
N LEU A 247 -14.87 6.57 -12.71
CA LEU A 247 -14.97 7.96 -13.14
C LEU A 247 -15.19 8.07 -14.64
N ILE A 248 -14.42 7.32 -15.44
CA ILE A 248 -14.53 7.30 -16.91
C ILE A 248 -15.91 6.80 -17.33
N ALA A 249 -16.40 5.71 -16.71
CA ALA A 249 -17.73 5.16 -17.00
C ALA A 249 -18.84 6.18 -16.72
N ARG A 250 -18.76 6.89 -15.57
CA ARG A 250 -19.69 7.97 -15.21
C ARG A 250 -19.66 9.12 -16.23
N GLN A 251 -18.47 9.54 -16.64
CA GLN A 251 -18.31 10.64 -17.61
C GLN A 251 -18.79 10.25 -19.02
N ALA A 252 -18.61 8.98 -19.41
CA ALA A 252 -19.07 8.44 -20.67
C ALA A 252 -20.56 8.04 -20.67
N GLY A 253 -21.26 8.16 -19.54
CA GLY A 253 -22.66 7.73 -19.41
C GLY A 253 -22.85 6.22 -19.53
N ARG A 254 -21.81 5.41 -19.29
CA ARG A 254 -21.86 3.94 -19.41
C ARG A 254 -22.02 3.29 -18.05
N LEU A 255 -22.69 2.14 -18.03
CA LEU A 255 -22.76 1.29 -16.85
C LEU A 255 -21.38 0.71 -16.52
N TYR A 256 -20.95 0.90 -15.26
CA TYR A 256 -19.71 0.34 -14.76
C TYR A 256 -19.86 -1.16 -14.49
N SER A 257 -19.01 -1.98 -15.11
CA SER A 257 -18.94 -3.42 -14.87
C SER A 257 -17.69 -3.75 -14.06
N ILE A 258 -17.90 -4.20 -12.81
CA ILE A 258 -16.81 -4.60 -11.90
C ILE A 258 -15.96 -5.72 -12.53
N LYS A 259 -16.59 -6.67 -13.24
CA LYS A 259 -15.90 -7.78 -13.92
C LYS A 259 -14.91 -7.27 -14.97
N ASN A 260 -15.36 -6.37 -15.84
CA ASN A 260 -14.51 -5.82 -16.91
C ASN A 260 -13.39 -4.96 -16.34
N ALA A 261 -13.71 -4.16 -15.31
CA ALA A 261 -12.72 -3.34 -14.62
C ALA A 261 -11.64 -4.19 -13.94
N LEU A 262 -12.02 -5.32 -13.32
CA LEU A 262 -11.08 -6.23 -12.68
C LEU A 262 -10.15 -6.90 -13.70
N VAL A 263 -10.70 -7.38 -14.82
CA VAL A 263 -9.89 -7.97 -15.91
C VAL A 263 -8.94 -6.93 -16.51
N PHE A 264 -9.41 -5.71 -16.76
CA PHE A 264 -8.56 -4.63 -17.25
C PHE A 264 -7.46 -4.26 -16.26
N ALA A 265 -7.79 -4.13 -14.96
CA ALA A 265 -6.81 -3.82 -13.92
C ALA A 265 -5.75 -4.93 -13.82
N CYS A 266 -6.14 -6.20 -13.88
CA CYS A 266 -5.23 -7.33 -13.92
C CYS A 266 -4.28 -7.24 -15.13
N ALA A 267 -4.85 -7.06 -16.33
CA ALA A 267 -4.07 -6.97 -17.57
C ALA A 267 -3.09 -5.78 -17.54
N ALA A 268 -3.53 -4.60 -17.10
CA ALA A 268 -2.69 -3.41 -17.01
C ALA A 268 -1.55 -3.59 -16.00
N MET A 269 -1.81 -4.17 -14.82
CA MET A 269 -0.79 -4.40 -13.80
C MET A 269 0.23 -5.46 -14.22
N VAL A 270 -0.23 -6.57 -14.79
CA VAL A 270 0.65 -7.64 -15.31
C VAL A 270 1.47 -7.16 -16.50
N TRP A 271 0.91 -6.30 -17.34
CA TRP A 271 1.65 -5.67 -18.45
C TRP A 271 2.82 -4.80 -17.97
N LEU A 272 2.64 -4.09 -16.86
CA LEU A 272 3.70 -3.26 -16.25
C LEU A 272 4.76 -4.09 -15.55
N ASN A 273 4.35 -5.07 -14.74
CA ASN A 273 5.26 -5.99 -14.07
C ASN A 273 4.65 -7.40 -13.96
N PRO A 274 5.09 -8.36 -14.78
CA PRO A 274 4.52 -9.70 -14.81
C PRO A 274 4.83 -10.50 -13.53
N LYS A 275 5.89 -10.13 -12.80
CA LYS A 275 6.29 -10.79 -11.54
C LYS A 275 5.32 -10.54 -10.39
N ILE A 276 4.45 -9.52 -10.49
CA ILE A 276 3.45 -9.21 -9.46
C ILE A 276 2.46 -10.36 -9.27
N LEU A 277 2.14 -11.11 -10.33
CA LEU A 277 1.14 -12.19 -10.27
C LEU A 277 1.55 -13.31 -9.30
N VAL A 278 2.85 -13.64 -9.27
CA VAL A 278 3.38 -14.80 -8.54
C VAL A 278 3.92 -14.39 -7.17
N PHE A 279 4.57 -13.22 -7.09
CA PHE A 279 5.40 -12.85 -5.95
C PHE A 279 4.82 -11.72 -5.08
N ASP A 280 3.62 -11.24 -5.40
CA ASP A 280 2.94 -10.23 -4.60
C ASP A 280 1.68 -10.79 -3.94
N LEU A 281 1.81 -11.18 -2.67
CA LEU A 281 0.68 -11.59 -1.83
C LEU A 281 -0.40 -10.50 -1.76
N GLY A 282 0.00 -9.22 -1.73
CA GLY A 282 -0.94 -8.11 -1.72
C GLY A 282 -1.76 -8.01 -3.00
N PHE A 283 -1.19 -8.38 -4.15
CA PHE A 283 -1.95 -8.54 -5.40
C PHE A 283 -2.92 -9.71 -5.30
N GLN A 284 -2.43 -10.89 -4.91
CA GLN A 284 -3.20 -12.14 -4.88
C GLN A 284 -4.40 -12.04 -3.92
N LEU A 285 -4.16 -11.65 -2.67
CA LEU A 285 -5.21 -11.48 -1.65
C LEU A 285 -6.28 -10.49 -2.12
N SER A 286 -5.84 -9.38 -2.72
CA SER A 286 -6.71 -8.32 -3.19
C SER A 286 -7.60 -8.80 -4.35
N PHE A 287 -7.01 -9.40 -5.40
CA PHE A 287 -7.77 -9.93 -6.54
C PHE A 287 -8.70 -11.08 -6.15
N LEU A 288 -8.25 -12.00 -5.28
CA LEU A 288 -9.09 -13.08 -4.75
C LEU A 288 -10.27 -12.52 -3.95
N ALA A 289 -10.06 -11.52 -3.10
CA ALA A 289 -11.15 -10.88 -2.35
C ALA A 289 -12.22 -10.31 -3.30
N THR A 290 -11.79 -9.64 -4.38
CA THR A 290 -12.73 -9.06 -5.35
C THR A 290 -13.40 -10.12 -6.23
N LEU A 291 -12.71 -11.22 -6.55
CA LEU A 291 -13.35 -12.36 -7.21
C LEU A 291 -14.40 -13.02 -6.31
N GLY A 292 -14.09 -13.19 -5.03
CA GLY A 292 -15.04 -13.65 -4.01
C GLY A 292 -16.27 -12.74 -3.91
N LEU A 293 -16.06 -11.43 -3.86
CA LEU A 293 -17.14 -10.44 -3.90
C LEU A 293 -18.02 -10.57 -5.15
N VAL A 294 -17.42 -10.78 -6.33
CA VAL A 294 -18.15 -10.76 -7.60
C VAL A 294 -18.85 -12.08 -7.92
N TYR A 295 -18.26 -13.21 -7.52
CA TYR A 295 -18.75 -14.54 -7.90
C TYR A 295 -19.35 -15.33 -6.74
N ILE A 296 -18.83 -15.16 -5.52
CA ILE A 296 -19.27 -15.93 -4.34
C ILE A 296 -20.38 -15.18 -3.59
N SER A 297 -20.28 -13.86 -3.41
CA SER A 297 -21.32 -13.06 -2.73
C SER A 297 -22.74 -13.28 -3.29
N PRO A 298 -22.96 -13.29 -4.62
CA PRO A 298 -24.31 -13.49 -5.17
C PRO A 298 -24.90 -14.88 -4.86
N ILE A 299 -24.05 -15.89 -4.63
CA ILE A 299 -24.50 -17.25 -4.27
C ILE A 299 -25.12 -17.21 -2.87
N PHE A 300 -24.46 -16.52 -1.92
CA PHE A 300 -24.97 -16.34 -0.56
C PHE A 300 -26.22 -15.47 -0.52
N GLU A 301 -26.27 -14.38 -1.29
CA GLU A 301 -27.49 -13.56 -1.40
C GLU A 301 -28.68 -14.39 -1.90
N ASN A 302 -28.48 -15.20 -2.95
CA ASN A 302 -29.54 -16.06 -3.48
C ASN A 302 -29.95 -17.15 -2.48
N TRP A 303 -29.00 -17.70 -1.74
CA TRP A 303 -29.27 -18.68 -0.69
C TRP A 303 -30.09 -18.06 0.45
N LEU A 304 -29.67 -16.90 0.99
CA LEU A 304 -30.42 -16.18 2.03
C LEU A 304 -31.83 -15.82 1.57
N ARG A 305 -31.97 -15.30 0.35
CA ARG A 305 -33.30 -14.95 -0.20
C ARG A 305 -34.20 -16.15 -0.41
N LYS A 306 -33.64 -17.33 -0.66
CA LYS A 306 -34.40 -18.58 -0.79
C LYS A 306 -34.94 -19.06 0.57
N TYR A 307 -34.18 -18.90 1.64
CA TYR A 307 -34.56 -19.40 2.98
C TYR A 307 -35.30 -18.37 3.84
N PHE A 308 -34.93 -17.10 3.77
CA PHE A 308 -35.45 -16.03 4.62
C PHE A 308 -36.34 -15.03 3.87
N GLY A 309 -36.53 -15.21 2.56
CA GLY A 309 -37.28 -14.27 1.72
C GLY A 309 -36.47 -13.02 1.35
N LYS A 310 -37.08 -12.13 0.54
CA LYS A 310 -36.43 -10.87 0.16
C LYS A 310 -36.55 -9.88 1.32
N PRO A 311 -35.48 -9.16 1.69
CA PRO A 311 -35.55 -8.15 2.74
C PRO A 311 -36.48 -7.01 2.29
N GLU A 312 -37.50 -6.73 3.10
CA GLU A 312 -38.45 -5.63 2.85
C GLU A 312 -37.84 -4.27 3.18
N ASN A 313 -36.96 -4.21 4.19
CA ASN A 313 -36.31 -3.00 4.65
C ASN A 313 -34.98 -2.75 3.95
N LYS A 314 -34.77 -1.49 3.51
CA LYS A 314 -33.52 -1.05 2.87
C LYS A 314 -32.29 -1.28 3.75
N ILE A 315 -32.41 -1.09 5.06
CA ILE A 315 -31.33 -1.32 6.03
C ILE A 315 -30.96 -2.81 6.08
N ILE A 316 -31.95 -3.70 6.15
CA ILE A 316 -31.72 -5.16 6.19
C ILE A 316 -31.05 -5.61 4.88
N LYS A 317 -31.47 -5.05 3.75
CA LYS A 317 -30.84 -5.33 2.45
C LYS A 317 -29.38 -4.87 2.39
N GLU A 318 -29.05 -3.70 2.92
CA GLU A 318 -27.66 -3.21 2.98
C GLU A 318 -26.80 -4.09 3.90
N LEU A 319 -27.33 -4.49 5.06
CA LEU A 319 -26.66 -5.43 5.97
C LEU A 319 -26.44 -6.81 5.34
N GLU A 320 -27.46 -7.36 4.66
CA GLU A 320 -27.36 -8.61 3.89
C GLU A 320 -26.23 -8.54 2.86
N GLN A 321 -26.17 -7.43 2.10
CA GLN A 321 -25.14 -7.23 1.08
C GLN A 321 -23.73 -7.13 1.68
N ILE A 322 -23.56 -6.37 2.77
CA ILE A 322 -22.27 -6.26 3.47
C ILE A 322 -21.83 -7.63 4.01
N PHE A 323 -22.76 -8.38 4.60
CA PHE A 323 -22.49 -9.71 5.14
C PHE A 323 -22.08 -10.71 4.04
N CYS A 324 -22.86 -10.80 2.95
CA CYS A 324 -22.56 -11.68 1.83
C CYS A 324 -21.25 -11.31 1.14
N ALA A 325 -20.99 -10.01 0.98
CA ALA A 325 -19.76 -9.49 0.41
C ALA A 325 -18.54 -9.90 1.25
N THR A 326 -18.65 -9.76 2.57
CA THR A 326 -17.58 -10.11 3.53
C THR A 326 -17.32 -11.61 3.52
N LEU A 327 -18.36 -12.44 3.59
CA LEU A 327 -18.22 -13.91 3.51
C LEU A 327 -17.61 -14.35 2.18
N GLY A 328 -18.10 -13.81 1.07
CA GLY A 328 -17.59 -14.15 -0.26
C GLY A 328 -16.11 -13.81 -0.41
N ALA A 329 -15.69 -12.63 0.06
CA ALA A 329 -14.29 -12.23 0.08
C ALA A 329 -13.44 -13.11 1.02
N GLN A 330 -13.91 -13.38 2.24
CA GLN A 330 -13.19 -14.21 3.21
C GLN A 330 -12.97 -15.63 2.69
N ILE A 331 -14.01 -16.29 2.15
CA ILE A 331 -13.89 -17.65 1.61
C ILE A 331 -12.89 -17.71 0.46
N ALA A 332 -12.88 -16.71 -0.44
CA ALA A 332 -11.94 -16.68 -1.56
C ALA A 332 -10.48 -16.49 -1.11
N VAL A 333 -10.25 -15.78 -0.02
CA VAL A 333 -8.91 -15.41 0.45
C VAL A 333 -8.38 -16.38 1.52
N LEU A 334 -9.28 -17.11 2.19
CA LEU A 334 -8.98 -18.03 3.29
C LEU A 334 -7.87 -19.05 2.97
N PRO A 335 -7.86 -19.75 1.81
CA PRO A 335 -6.81 -20.71 1.50
C PRO A 335 -5.43 -20.06 1.47
N LEU A 336 -5.34 -18.85 0.91
CA LEU A 336 -4.08 -18.12 0.79
C LEU A 336 -3.64 -17.60 2.16
N ILE A 337 -4.57 -17.07 2.98
CA ILE A 337 -4.24 -16.64 4.35
C ILE A 337 -3.73 -17.80 5.19
N LEU A 338 -4.39 -18.97 5.13
CA LEU A 338 -3.96 -20.15 5.88
C LEU A 338 -2.58 -20.64 5.42
N SER A 339 -2.32 -20.64 4.10
CA SER A 339 -1.02 -21.05 3.58
C SER A 339 0.12 -20.06 3.87
N SER A 340 -0.18 -18.77 4.00
CA SER A 340 0.84 -17.71 4.11
C SER A 340 1.05 -17.18 5.53
N PHE A 341 0.04 -17.24 6.40
CA PHE A 341 0.10 -16.66 7.75
C PHE A 341 -0.09 -17.69 8.86
N GLY A 342 -0.58 -18.90 8.57
CA GLY A 342 -0.69 -20.00 9.54
C GLY A 342 -1.59 -19.75 10.76
N ARG A 343 -2.26 -18.58 10.85
CA ARG A 343 -3.07 -18.16 12.00
C ARG A 343 -4.36 -17.51 11.52
N LEU A 344 -5.47 -17.86 12.19
CA LEU A 344 -6.79 -17.27 11.94
C LEU A 344 -7.33 -16.74 13.27
N SER A 345 -7.47 -15.42 13.39
CA SER A 345 -8.09 -14.82 14.57
C SER A 345 -9.62 -14.96 14.46
N LEU A 346 -10.22 -15.72 15.37
CA LEU A 346 -11.67 -15.93 15.44
C LEU A 346 -12.43 -14.65 15.82
N VAL A 347 -11.75 -13.70 16.49
CA VAL A 347 -12.32 -12.40 16.88
C VAL A 347 -12.30 -11.41 15.71
N ALA A 348 -11.46 -11.64 14.71
CA ALA A 348 -11.24 -10.72 13.60
C ALA A 348 -12.52 -10.31 12.83
N PRO A 349 -13.48 -11.19 12.51
CA PRO A 349 -14.69 -10.76 11.80
C PRO A 349 -15.49 -9.68 12.56
N LEU A 350 -15.63 -9.82 13.87
CA LEU A 350 -16.37 -8.88 14.72
C LEU A 350 -15.57 -7.59 14.92
N ALA A 351 -14.29 -7.71 15.24
CA ALA A 351 -13.40 -6.56 15.40
C ALA A 351 -13.32 -5.74 14.09
N ASN A 352 -13.16 -6.39 12.95
CA ASN A 352 -13.10 -5.74 11.64
C ASN A 352 -14.42 -5.02 11.32
N LEU A 353 -15.58 -5.63 11.58
CA LEU A 353 -16.87 -4.99 11.31
C LEU A 353 -17.05 -3.71 12.13
N ALA A 354 -16.69 -3.75 13.43
CA ALA A 354 -16.78 -2.60 14.31
C ALA A 354 -15.81 -1.49 13.91
N VAL A 355 -14.56 -1.83 13.60
CA VAL A 355 -13.53 -0.85 13.22
C VAL A 355 -13.82 -0.27 11.82
N LEU A 356 -14.16 -1.10 10.82
CA LEU A 356 -14.45 -0.65 9.45
C LEU A 356 -15.62 0.32 9.37
N PHE A 357 -16.56 0.27 10.31
CA PHE A 357 -17.66 1.23 10.38
C PHE A 357 -17.16 2.68 10.56
N PHE A 358 -16.09 2.88 11.33
CA PHE A 358 -15.54 4.21 11.62
C PHE A 358 -14.49 4.69 10.61
N ILE A 359 -13.79 3.76 9.95
CA ILE A 359 -12.70 4.07 9.00
C ILE A 359 -13.08 5.11 7.93
N PRO A 360 -14.25 5.03 7.25
CA PRO A 360 -14.62 6.05 6.28
C PRO A 360 -14.59 7.47 6.85
N ALA A 361 -15.14 7.65 8.06
CA ALA A 361 -15.18 8.92 8.74
C ALA A 361 -13.77 9.35 9.19
N THR A 362 -13.01 8.43 9.80
CA THR A 362 -11.63 8.66 10.23
C THR A 362 -10.74 9.12 9.08
N MET A 363 -10.80 8.43 7.94
CA MET A 363 -10.00 8.77 6.77
C MET A 363 -10.44 10.10 6.16
N PHE A 364 -11.74 10.36 6.04
CA PHE A 364 -12.25 11.63 5.50
C PHE A 364 -11.80 12.82 6.34
N TRP A 365 -12.10 12.81 7.63
CA TRP A 365 -11.79 13.91 8.54
C TRP A 365 -10.30 14.04 8.78
N GLY A 366 -9.57 12.93 8.89
CA GLY A 366 -8.12 12.93 9.04
C GLY A 366 -7.41 13.46 7.81
N PHE A 367 -7.88 13.12 6.60
CA PHE A 367 -7.35 13.68 5.37
C PHE A 367 -7.58 15.19 5.28
N LEU A 368 -8.79 15.63 5.61
CA LEU A 368 -9.14 17.05 5.63
C LEU A 368 -8.34 17.83 6.68
N ALA A 369 -8.11 17.25 7.86
CA ALA A 369 -7.27 17.83 8.91
C ALA A 369 -5.80 17.97 8.46
N GLY A 370 -5.25 16.93 7.83
CA GLY A 370 -3.89 16.96 7.28
C GLY A 370 -3.73 18.04 6.20
N LEU A 371 -4.67 18.12 5.25
CA LEU A 371 -4.68 19.14 4.20
C LEU A 371 -4.85 20.55 4.78
N ALA A 372 -5.86 20.77 5.63
CA ALA A 372 -6.10 22.06 6.25
C ALA A 372 -4.89 22.52 7.07
N GLY A 373 -4.24 21.60 7.79
CA GLY A 373 -3.04 21.89 8.58
C GLY A 373 -1.81 22.32 7.76
N ILE A 374 -1.73 21.95 6.47
CA ILE A 374 -0.67 22.43 5.57
C ILE A 374 -0.84 23.94 5.30
N PHE A 375 -2.07 24.40 5.06
CA PHE A 375 -2.35 25.81 4.75
C PHE A 375 -2.49 26.67 6.00
N TRP A 376 -3.18 26.16 7.02
CA TRP A 376 -3.42 26.85 8.27
C TRP A 376 -3.49 25.87 9.44
N SER A 377 -2.47 25.92 10.30
CA SER A 377 -2.35 25.01 11.46
C SER A 377 -3.55 25.10 12.43
N GLY A 378 -4.25 26.24 12.49
CA GLY A 378 -5.46 26.41 13.32
C GLY A 378 -6.64 25.58 12.83
N ALA A 379 -6.97 25.65 11.53
CA ALA A 379 -8.01 24.80 10.94
C ALA A 379 -7.66 23.31 11.03
N GLY A 380 -6.39 22.96 10.82
CA GLY A 380 -5.90 21.58 10.98
C GLY A 380 -6.22 21.02 12.36
N LYS A 381 -5.99 21.81 13.42
CA LYS A 381 -6.33 21.42 14.80
C LYS A 381 -7.84 21.27 15.02
N ILE A 382 -8.66 22.21 14.54
CA ILE A 382 -10.12 22.15 14.75
C ILE A 382 -10.70 20.89 14.11
N ILE A 383 -10.31 20.60 12.87
CA ILE A 383 -10.78 19.43 12.14
C ILE A 383 -10.20 18.14 12.75
N SER A 384 -8.97 18.19 13.28
CA SER A 384 -8.36 17.02 13.93
C SER A 384 -9.09 16.58 15.19
N TRP A 385 -9.86 17.42 15.87
CA TRP A 385 -10.73 16.98 16.99
C TRP A 385 -11.77 15.95 16.54
N ILE A 386 -12.35 16.13 15.36
CA ILE A 386 -13.34 15.19 14.80
C ILE A 386 -12.63 13.88 14.43
N ALA A 387 -11.49 13.96 13.76
CA ALA A 387 -10.68 12.79 13.43
C ALA A 387 -10.23 12.05 14.70
N TRP A 388 -9.84 12.79 15.74
CA TRP A 388 -9.40 12.25 17.03
C TRP A 388 -10.49 11.45 17.74
N LEU A 389 -11.75 11.90 17.67
CA LEU A 389 -12.89 11.18 18.24
C LEU A 389 -13.03 9.78 17.62
N PHE A 390 -13.00 9.71 16.29
CA PHE A 390 -13.12 8.43 15.58
C PHE A 390 -11.89 7.54 15.78
N LEU A 391 -10.67 8.09 15.69
CA LEU A 391 -9.42 7.37 15.95
C LEU A 391 -9.39 6.79 17.36
N SER A 392 -9.83 7.56 18.36
CA SER A 392 -9.87 7.09 19.74
C SER A 392 -10.93 6.00 19.95
N GLY A 393 -12.04 6.06 19.22
CA GLY A 393 -13.03 4.98 19.18
C GLY A 393 -12.47 3.69 18.60
N GLU A 394 -11.77 3.78 17.46
CA GLU A 394 -11.11 2.64 16.81
C GLU A 394 -10.05 1.99 17.72
N ILE A 395 -9.20 2.78 18.36
CA ILE A 395 -8.17 2.29 19.29
C ILE A 395 -8.82 1.53 20.46
N LYS A 396 -9.84 2.12 21.10
CA LYS A 396 -10.54 1.46 22.21
C LYS A 396 -11.23 0.17 21.79
N LEU A 397 -11.79 0.12 20.59
CA LEU A 397 -12.38 -1.11 20.05
C LEU A 397 -11.31 -2.18 19.84
N ILE A 398 -10.16 -1.82 19.27
CA ILE A 398 -9.02 -2.74 19.10
C ILE A 398 -8.55 -3.26 20.47
N GLU A 399 -8.43 -2.38 21.47
CA GLU A 399 -8.04 -2.79 22.82
C GLU A 399 -9.07 -3.71 23.49
N PHE A 400 -10.36 -3.41 23.33
CA PHE A 400 -11.45 -4.21 23.86
C PHE A 400 -11.49 -5.62 23.28
N PHE A 401 -11.29 -5.77 21.96
CA PHE A 401 -11.26 -7.09 21.31
C PHE A 401 -9.93 -7.83 21.48
N ALA A 402 -8.87 -7.14 21.90
CA ALA A 402 -7.58 -7.74 22.22
C ALA A 402 -7.49 -8.22 23.68
N SER A 403 -8.37 -7.73 24.56
CA SER A 403 -8.53 -8.14 25.95
C SER A 403 -9.38 -9.41 26.05
#